data_AF-A0A1G4JN74-F1
#
_entry.id   AF-A0A1G4JN74-F1
#
_cell.length_a   1.000
_cell.length_b   1.000
_cell.length_c   1.000
_cell.angle_alpha   90.00
_cell.angle_beta   90.00
_cell.angle_gamma   90.00
#
_symmetry.space_group_name_H-M   'P 1'
#
loop_
_entity.id
_entity.type
_entity.pdbx_description
1 polymer ?
#
loop_
_entity_poly.entity_id
_entity_poly.type
_entity_poly.pdbx_seq_one_letter_code
_entity_poly.pdbx_strand_id
1 'polypeptide(L)'
;MAGGSKSHYSPLGATYGVRIEQFVETAEDFQKYHGKLNRKLQKLRHHCQLTTKDTKRYSSKERYSKLTHEDYDSKNKLVGTLMLLHAERDLALAETLRLKARQRGHIKKSEGKVVATRLKKACGTCQRLLEVTKNEQDPVTRAEYLIYQKLVTVSYLNFKNSLKSRSAVSVADTVAQELSLVVSALQFLHSTGKLGAEVAESITAQFDYILRQSASREASTSRELRNFVTRNVQENSSEPLISLLLQDGFEMPVIVEDENSSATAAATIHWRRFSAQVNDSKVAEVISEAQNIGTDELSQFSEKMAKWQQALDLQRAVVEQKHNNDHDETTGEDDEILMTYIQYNLHFTTIQRDDILFNRLWTYWAKSSDKSKNLKLTKYKEIERIVHNLTTYLQDVMDLPGVYSDDTLMANLKLATVYYQLHLTAGCLASFYQGEQKHLEALALYIDAQKILSSALEDSSFEEALPGDIINSERLENLQEYLKTAVNSVIFLAEYEKLSSSSKLSAFEPSLLEKLNRRITPQDVVLKNLVPLRPVIRPVGAKPTLFDLAFNYISYDNQPEEHFTINEQDVQSESESMIQDQEQVSKKKGLFGLFGL
;
A
#
# COMPACT_ATOMS: atom_id res chain seq x y z
N MET A 1 21.80 42.76 -14.68
CA MET A 1 21.31 43.62 -13.58
C MET A 1 20.35 42.79 -12.75
N ALA A 2 20.78 42.28 -11.60
CA ALA A 2 19.94 41.48 -10.71
C ALA A 2 19.03 42.42 -9.92
N GLY A 3 17.76 42.53 -10.33
CA GLY A 3 16.75 43.26 -9.59
C GLY A 3 16.53 42.58 -8.24
N GLY A 4 16.75 43.32 -7.15
CA GLY A 4 16.45 42.84 -5.80
C GLY A 4 14.97 42.50 -5.71
N SER A 5 14.66 41.21 -5.61
CA SER A 5 13.31 40.73 -5.30
C SER A 5 12.89 41.33 -3.96
N LYS A 6 11.90 42.22 -3.98
CA LYS A 6 11.20 42.62 -2.74
C LYS A 6 10.59 41.34 -2.17
N SER A 7 11.05 40.93 -0.99
CA SER A 7 10.45 39.83 -0.25
C SER A 7 8.97 40.17 -0.01
N HIS A 8 8.09 39.42 -0.67
CA HIS A 8 6.65 39.48 -0.45
C HIS A 8 6.21 38.30 0.43
N TYR A 9 5.03 38.41 1.04
CA TYR A 9 4.44 37.31 1.78
C TYR A 9 3.72 36.38 0.79
N SER A 10 4.09 35.10 0.74
CA SER A 10 3.45 34.12 -0.14
C SER A 10 2.41 33.28 0.64
N PRO A 11 1.09 33.52 0.48
CA PRO A 11 0.03 32.65 1.03
C PRO A 11 0.16 31.16 0.66
N LEU A 12 0.49 30.83 -0.58
CA LEU A 12 0.70 29.47 -1.06
C LEU A 12 1.97 28.87 -0.45
N GLY A 13 3.05 29.65 -0.34
CA GLY A 13 4.23 29.26 0.42
C GLY A 13 3.91 28.97 1.89
N ALA A 14 3.14 29.84 2.54
CA ALA A 14 2.72 29.69 3.94
C ALA A 14 1.74 28.54 4.21
N THR A 15 1.20 27.91 3.15
CA THR A 15 0.28 26.77 3.21
C THR A 15 0.88 25.55 2.52
N TYR A 16 0.74 25.45 1.20
CA TYR A 16 1.27 24.35 0.38
C TYR A 16 2.80 24.24 0.47
N GLY A 17 3.54 25.35 0.48
CA GLY A 17 5.00 25.32 0.69
C GLY A 17 5.38 24.67 2.02
N VAL A 18 4.69 25.02 3.11
CA VAL A 18 4.90 24.39 4.43
C VAL A 18 4.56 22.89 4.42
N ARG A 19 3.58 22.45 3.60
CA ARG A 19 3.26 21.02 3.46
C ARG A 19 4.42 20.27 2.80
N ILE A 20 5.04 20.86 1.78
CA ILE A 20 6.19 20.30 1.06
C ILE A 20 7.39 20.24 2.00
N GLU A 21 7.76 21.36 2.63
CA GLU A 21 8.89 21.43 3.57
C GLU A 21 8.77 20.42 4.74
N GLN A 22 7.55 20.12 5.18
CA GLN A 22 7.28 19.18 6.26
C GLN A 22 6.92 17.78 5.78
N PHE A 23 6.98 17.49 4.48
CA PHE A 23 6.62 16.22 3.86
C PHE A 23 5.27 15.67 4.35
N VAL A 24 4.24 16.52 4.30
CA VAL A 24 2.91 16.18 4.82
C VAL A 24 2.14 15.33 3.81
N GLU A 25 2.26 14.00 3.94
CA GLU A 25 1.66 13.05 2.99
C GLU A 25 0.63 12.11 3.65
N THR A 26 0.91 11.63 4.86
CA THR A 26 0.06 10.62 5.50
C THR A 26 -1.03 11.22 6.38
N ALA A 27 -2.04 10.41 6.73
CA ALA A 27 -3.08 10.83 7.67
C ALA A 27 -2.51 11.27 9.04
N GLU A 28 -1.42 10.66 9.50
CA GLU A 28 -0.77 11.02 10.75
C GLU A 28 -0.02 12.37 10.63
N ASP A 29 0.58 12.63 9.47
CA ASP A 29 1.28 13.89 9.22
C ASP A 29 0.29 15.05 9.15
N PHE A 30 -0.82 14.88 8.42
CA PHE A 30 -1.90 15.88 8.41
C PHE A 30 -2.50 16.09 9.81
N GLN A 31 -2.59 15.05 10.64
CA GLN A 31 -3.04 15.17 12.03
C GLN A 31 -2.05 16.00 12.87
N LYS A 32 -0.73 15.76 12.73
CA LYS A 32 0.32 16.54 13.41
C LYS A 32 0.32 17.99 12.91
N TYR A 33 0.23 18.20 11.59
CA TYR A 33 0.16 19.49 10.93
C TYR A 33 -1.06 20.30 11.40
N HIS A 34 -2.24 19.68 11.46
CA HIS A 34 -3.45 20.26 12.05
C HIS A 34 -3.21 20.70 13.53
N GLY A 35 -2.49 19.89 14.31
CA GLY A 35 -2.08 20.25 15.67
C GLY A 35 -1.17 21.48 15.72
N LYS A 36 -0.17 21.57 14.83
CA LYS A 36 0.73 22.74 14.70
C LYS A 36 -0.05 24.00 14.32
N LEU A 37 -0.96 23.91 13.34
CA LEU A 37 -1.82 25.01 12.91
C LEU A 37 -2.69 25.54 14.05
N ASN A 38 -3.26 24.66 14.89
CA ASN A 38 -4.03 25.08 16.05
C ASN A 38 -3.20 25.93 17.04
N ARG A 39 -1.97 25.50 17.34
CA ARG A 39 -1.06 26.25 18.21
C ARG A 39 -0.65 27.59 17.58
N LYS A 40 -0.37 27.60 16.27
CA LYS A 40 -0.03 28.83 15.52
C LYS A 40 -1.20 29.82 15.51
N LEU A 41 -2.41 29.35 15.26
CA LEU A 41 -3.64 30.16 15.32
C LEU A 41 -3.91 30.71 16.71
N GLN A 42 -3.67 29.95 17.78
CA GLN A 42 -3.80 30.47 19.14
C GLN A 42 -2.86 31.66 19.38
N LYS A 43 -1.58 31.53 18.99
CA LYS A 43 -0.60 32.61 19.11
C LYS A 43 -0.99 33.82 18.26
N LEU A 44 -1.42 33.61 17.02
CA LEU A 44 -1.87 34.69 16.13
C LEU A 44 -3.10 35.40 16.69
N ARG A 45 -4.07 34.69 17.28
CA ARG A 45 -5.23 35.33 17.93
C ARG A 45 -4.84 36.21 19.10
N HIS A 46 -3.84 35.81 19.90
CA HIS A 46 -3.30 36.67 20.96
C HIS A 46 -2.59 37.90 20.37
N HIS A 47 -1.76 37.71 19.36
CA HIS A 47 -1.01 38.79 18.72
C HIS A 47 -1.92 39.81 18.02
N CYS A 48 -2.98 39.36 17.36
CA CYS A 48 -4.00 40.22 16.76
C CYS A 48 -5.04 40.73 17.78
N GLN A 49 -4.88 40.45 19.08
CA GLN A 49 -5.77 40.91 20.16
C GLN A 49 -7.24 40.53 19.96
N LEU A 50 -7.46 39.31 19.47
CA LEU A 50 -8.80 38.75 19.19
C LEU A 50 -9.30 37.84 20.31
N THR A 51 -8.50 37.62 21.35
CA THR A 51 -8.89 36.80 22.50
C THR A 51 -9.78 37.59 23.45
N THR A 52 -10.96 37.05 23.77
CA THR A 52 -11.86 37.59 24.79
C THR A 52 -11.82 36.72 26.05
N LYS A 53 -11.74 37.36 27.23
CA LYS A 53 -11.82 36.68 28.53
C LYS A 53 -13.27 36.44 28.97
N ASP A 54 -14.23 37.16 28.40
CA ASP A 54 -15.65 37.04 28.74
C ASP A 54 -16.29 35.92 27.92
N THR A 55 -16.29 34.71 28.50
CA THR A 55 -16.88 33.52 27.88
C THR A 55 -18.40 33.49 27.97
N LYS A 56 -19.02 34.22 28.91
CA LYS A 56 -20.49 34.26 29.08
C LYS A 56 -21.17 35.08 27.99
N ARG A 57 -20.52 36.13 27.48
CA ARG A 57 -21.00 36.98 26.37
C ARG A 57 -20.06 36.91 25.16
N TYR A 58 -19.56 35.71 24.84
CA TYR A 58 -18.58 35.52 23.76
C TYR A 58 -19.09 36.07 22.41
N SER A 59 -20.31 35.70 21.99
CA SER A 59 -20.86 36.07 20.68
C SER A 59 -20.89 37.59 20.44
N SER A 60 -21.23 38.39 21.46
CA SER A 60 -21.30 39.85 21.30
C SER A 60 -19.92 40.51 21.36
N LYS A 61 -18.96 39.92 22.08
CA LYS A 61 -17.63 40.49 22.34
C LYS A 61 -16.52 39.95 21.44
N GLU A 62 -16.76 38.86 20.72
CA GLU A 62 -15.78 38.34 19.77
C GLU A 62 -15.58 39.31 18.61
N ARG A 63 -14.32 39.50 18.22
CA ARG A 63 -13.90 40.49 17.21
C ARG A 63 -13.58 39.85 15.87
N TYR A 64 -13.39 38.54 15.83
CA TYR A 64 -12.95 37.83 14.62
C TYR A 64 -14.00 37.94 13.51
N SER A 65 -15.29 37.78 13.85
CA SER A 65 -16.37 37.94 12.88
C SER A 65 -16.73 39.39 12.55
N LYS A 66 -16.01 40.37 13.11
CA LYS A 66 -16.23 41.80 12.86
C LYS A 66 -15.05 42.48 12.17
N LEU A 67 -13.98 41.73 11.88
CA LEU A 67 -12.82 42.24 11.15
C LEU A 67 -13.22 42.76 9.78
N THR A 68 -12.74 43.96 9.46
CA THR A 68 -12.95 44.66 8.18
C THR A 68 -11.63 44.84 7.42
N HIS A 69 -11.72 45.33 6.18
CA HIS A 69 -10.54 45.66 5.38
C HIS A 69 -9.65 46.75 6.01
N GLU A 70 -10.23 47.71 6.72
CA GLU A 70 -9.46 48.73 7.44
C GLU A 70 -8.57 48.12 8.53
N ASP A 71 -9.04 47.09 9.24
CA ASP A 71 -8.24 46.38 10.23
C ASP A 71 -7.02 45.69 9.60
N TYR A 72 -7.15 45.22 8.37
CA TYR A 72 -6.07 44.60 7.61
C TYR A 72 -5.09 45.63 7.06
N ASP A 73 -5.60 46.70 6.45
CA ASP A 73 -4.78 47.71 5.76
C ASP A 73 -4.03 48.62 6.73
N SER A 74 -4.69 49.05 7.81
CA SER A 74 -4.15 50.09 8.71
C SER A 74 -3.55 49.54 10.01
N LYS A 75 -4.04 48.40 10.51
CA LYS A 75 -3.64 47.89 11.84
C LYS A 75 -2.66 46.74 11.75
N ASN A 76 -3.05 45.62 11.13
CA ASN A 76 -2.22 44.43 11.15
C ASN A 76 -2.49 43.48 9.97
N LYS A 77 -1.52 43.41 9.04
CA LYS A 77 -1.54 42.47 7.91
C LYS A 77 -1.58 40.99 8.32
N LEU A 78 -1.17 40.64 9.55
CA LEU A 78 -1.27 39.27 10.07
C LEU A 78 -2.71 38.76 10.19
N VAL A 79 -3.70 39.65 10.12
CA VAL A 79 -5.12 39.25 10.03
C VAL A 79 -5.38 38.38 8.78
N GLY A 80 -4.73 38.68 7.65
CA GLY A 80 -4.81 37.85 6.44
C GLY A 80 -4.23 36.46 6.67
N THR A 81 -3.00 36.38 7.20
CA THR A 81 -2.36 35.11 7.59
C THR A 81 -3.21 34.32 8.59
N LEU A 82 -3.84 34.98 9.56
CA LEU A 82 -4.72 34.33 10.54
C LEU A 82 -5.91 33.65 9.86
N MET A 83 -6.61 34.36 8.96
CA MET A 83 -7.78 33.80 8.26
C MET A 83 -7.37 32.69 7.28
N LEU A 84 -6.26 32.87 6.55
CA LEU A 84 -5.67 31.85 5.69
C LEU A 84 -5.40 30.55 6.45
N LEU A 85 -4.64 30.63 7.55
CA LEU A 85 -4.28 29.46 8.35
C LEU A 85 -5.50 28.85 9.08
N HIS A 86 -6.58 29.62 9.27
CA HIS A 86 -7.82 29.10 9.81
C HIS A 86 -8.53 28.20 8.80
N ALA A 87 -8.61 28.62 7.53
CA ALA A 87 -9.10 27.77 6.45
C ALA A 87 -8.20 26.53 6.27
N GLU A 88 -6.88 26.71 6.31
CA GLU A 88 -5.89 25.63 6.17
C GLU A 88 -6.03 24.58 7.27
N ARG A 89 -6.33 25.00 8.51
CA ARG A 89 -6.61 24.07 9.60
C ARG A 89 -7.83 23.21 9.29
N ASP A 90 -8.92 23.81 8.82
CA ASP A 90 -10.13 23.05 8.49
C ASP A 90 -9.89 22.09 7.31
N LEU A 91 -9.06 22.48 6.32
CA LEU A 91 -8.60 21.60 5.24
C LEU A 91 -7.74 20.43 5.75
N ALA A 92 -6.75 20.68 6.61
CA ALA A 92 -5.88 19.64 7.16
C ALA A 92 -6.66 18.56 7.92
N LEU A 93 -7.71 18.96 8.66
CA LEU A 93 -8.62 18.02 9.31
C LEU A 93 -9.45 17.21 8.30
N ALA A 94 -9.94 17.86 7.23
CA ALA A 94 -10.66 17.19 6.17
C ALA A 94 -9.77 16.13 5.47
N GLU A 95 -8.54 16.49 5.11
CA GLU A 95 -7.58 15.57 4.48
C GLU A 95 -7.19 14.41 5.39
N THR A 96 -6.98 14.67 6.69
CA THR A 96 -6.75 13.59 7.68
C THR A 96 -7.84 12.53 7.60
N LEU A 97 -9.11 12.94 7.55
CA LEU A 97 -10.25 12.02 7.50
C LEU A 97 -10.38 11.32 6.13
N ARG A 98 -10.10 12.03 5.04
CA ARG A 98 -10.10 11.46 3.68
C ARG A 98 -9.03 10.39 3.52
N LEU A 99 -7.82 10.63 4.01
CA LEU A 99 -6.72 9.66 3.96
C LEU A 99 -7.03 8.42 4.83
N LYS A 100 -7.57 8.60 6.04
CA LYS A 100 -8.06 7.46 6.87
C LYS A 100 -9.16 6.67 6.18
N ALA A 101 -10.04 7.34 5.44
CA ALA A 101 -11.06 6.66 4.65
C ALA A 101 -10.46 5.85 3.49
N ARG A 102 -9.48 6.40 2.77
CA ARG A 102 -8.76 5.70 1.70
C ARG A 102 -8.05 4.45 2.21
N GLN A 103 -7.32 4.55 3.33
CA GLN A 103 -6.65 3.39 3.96
C GLN A 103 -7.61 2.25 4.32
N ARG A 104 -8.87 2.58 4.61
CA ARG A 104 -9.93 1.63 4.95
C ARG A 104 -10.83 1.24 3.77
N GLY A 105 -10.69 1.89 2.62
CA GLY A 105 -11.55 1.70 1.44
C GLY A 105 -12.93 2.36 1.49
N HIS A 106 -13.34 2.98 2.61
CA HIS A 106 -14.62 3.71 2.69
C HIS A 106 -14.59 4.81 3.76
N ILE A 107 -15.48 5.81 3.62
CA ILE A 107 -15.65 6.91 4.61
C ILE A 107 -16.84 6.63 5.55
N LYS A 108 -16.68 6.85 6.87
CA LYS A 108 -17.84 6.73 7.79
C LYS A 108 -18.82 7.85 7.51
N LYS A 109 -20.12 7.59 7.69
CA LYS A 109 -21.15 8.63 7.58
C LYS A 109 -20.90 9.82 8.52
N SER A 110 -20.41 9.57 9.74
CA SER A 110 -20.03 10.64 10.68
C SER A 110 -18.83 11.45 10.19
N GLU A 111 -17.79 10.79 9.71
CA GLU A 111 -16.60 11.43 9.14
C GLU A 111 -16.95 12.25 7.89
N GLY A 112 -17.76 11.71 6.98
CA GLY A 112 -18.21 12.41 5.78
C GLY A 112 -18.98 13.69 6.08
N LYS A 113 -19.83 13.69 7.13
CA LYS A 113 -20.50 14.92 7.61
C LYS A 113 -19.50 15.95 8.14
N VAL A 114 -18.47 15.50 8.86
CA VAL A 114 -17.42 16.40 9.38
C VAL A 114 -16.62 16.99 8.21
N VAL A 115 -16.19 16.17 7.24
CA VAL A 115 -15.46 16.62 6.05
C VAL A 115 -16.28 17.67 5.29
N ALA A 116 -17.55 17.39 4.97
CA ALA A 116 -18.43 18.35 4.32
C ALA A 116 -18.55 19.68 5.08
N THR A 117 -18.70 19.59 6.41
CA THR A 117 -18.85 20.78 7.26
C THR A 117 -17.57 21.61 7.31
N ARG A 118 -16.41 20.94 7.40
CA ARG A 118 -15.10 21.61 7.47
C ARG A 118 -14.74 22.28 6.15
N LEU A 119 -14.94 21.59 5.03
CA LEU A 119 -14.73 22.17 3.70
C LEU A 119 -15.64 23.38 3.46
N LYS A 120 -16.94 23.28 3.81
CA LYS A 120 -17.85 24.43 3.71
C LYS A 120 -17.42 25.63 4.57
N LYS A 121 -16.93 25.37 5.79
CA LYS A 121 -16.39 26.42 6.68
C LYS A 121 -15.10 27.03 6.14
N ALA A 122 -14.23 26.23 5.53
CA ALA A 122 -13.02 26.71 4.88
C ALA A 122 -13.38 27.66 3.73
N CYS A 123 -14.34 27.30 2.85
CA CYS A 123 -14.83 28.19 1.79
C CYS A 123 -15.34 29.52 2.35
N GLY A 124 -16.21 29.49 3.38
CA GLY A 124 -16.72 30.72 4.01
C GLY A 124 -15.62 31.56 4.67
N THR A 125 -14.59 30.92 5.21
CA THR A 125 -13.42 31.62 5.78
C THR A 125 -12.58 32.27 4.67
N CYS A 126 -12.39 31.60 3.53
CA CYS A 126 -11.68 32.15 2.37
C CYS A 126 -12.45 33.31 1.72
N GLN A 127 -13.79 33.23 1.61
CA GLN A 127 -14.61 34.35 1.12
C GLN A 127 -14.38 35.59 1.97
N ARG A 128 -14.45 35.42 3.30
CA ARG A 128 -14.19 36.51 4.24
C ARG A 128 -12.74 37.02 4.18
N LEU A 129 -11.77 36.13 4.00
CA LEU A 129 -10.37 36.51 3.78
C LEU A 129 -10.26 37.44 2.55
N LEU A 130 -10.93 37.12 1.45
CA LEU A 130 -10.91 37.95 0.24
C LEU A 130 -11.58 39.31 0.43
N GLU A 131 -12.67 39.38 1.21
CA GLU A 131 -13.33 40.64 1.58
C GLU A 131 -12.43 41.55 2.44
N VAL A 132 -11.77 40.97 3.44
CA VAL A 132 -10.87 41.70 4.34
C VAL A 132 -9.58 42.12 3.62
N THR A 133 -9.08 41.32 2.70
CA THR A 133 -7.84 41.62 1.95
C THR A 133 -8.08 42.27 0.59
N LYS A 134 -9.26 42.86 0.37
CA LYS A 134 -9.67 43.40 -0.94
C LYS A 134 -8.73 44.49 -1.50
N ASN A 135 -8.08 45.26 -0.62
CA ASN A 135 -7.16 46.34 -0.98
C ASN A 135 -5.68 45.95 -0.78
N GLU A 136 -5.36 44.66 -0.85
CA GLU A 136 -3.97 44.23 -0.79
C GLU A 136 -3.15 44.92 -1.89
N GLN A 137 -2.04 45.53 -1.49
CA GLN A 137 -1.21 46.37 -2.34
C GLN A 137 -0.25 45.53 -3.17
N ASP A 138 0.19 44.37 -2.65
CA ASP A 138 0.99 43.44 -3.41
C ASP A 138 0.13 42.54 -4.31
N PRO A 139 0.19 42.68 -5.64
CA PRO A 139 -0.63 41.89 -6.56
C PRO A 139 -0.32 40.40 -6.45
N VAL A 140 0.92 40.01 -6.13
CA VAL A 140 1.29 38.59 -5.99
C VAL A 140 0.60 37.97 -4.78
N THR A 141 0.71 38.60 -3.61
CA THR A 141 -0.01 38.18 -2.41
C THR A 141 -1.53 38.09 -2.66
N ARG A 142 -2.11 39.05 -3.38
CA ARG A 142 -3.53 39.05 -3.70
C ARG A 142 -3.92 37.91 -4.65
N ALA A 143 -3.12 37.66 -5.69
CA ALA A 143 -3.32 36.56 -6.63
C ALA A 143 -3.28 35.22 -5.89
N GLU A 144 -2.30 35.02 -5.01
CA GLU A 144 -2.17 33.80 -4.22
C GLU A 144 -3.36 33.55 -3.28
N TYR A 145 -3.94 34.59 -2.66
CA TYR A 145 -5.18 34.45 -1.89
C TYR A 145 -6.36 34.00 -2.76
N LEU A 146 -6.49 34.53 -3.98
CA LEU A 146 -7.52 34.13 -4.93
C LEU A 146 -7.32 32.68 -5.38
N ILE A 147 -6.09 32.29 -5.74
CA ILE A 147 -5.74 30.91 -6.09
C ILE A 147 -6.10 29.96 -4.94
N TYR A 148 -5.69 30.28 -3.72
CA TYR A 148 -5.98 29.46 -2.55
C TYR A 148 -7.49 29.30 -2.32
N GLN A 149 -8.28 30.37 -2.47
CA GLN A 149 -9.73 30.29 -2.37
C GLN A 149 -10.35 29.38 -3.45
N LYS A 150 -9.87 29.45 -4.69
CA LYS A 150 -10.33 28.56 -5.78
C LYS A 150 -9.99 27.09 -5.46
N LEU A 151 -8.78 26.79 -4.98
CA LEU A 151 -8.38 25.43 -4.55
C LEU A 151 -9.25 24.86 -3.41
N VAL A 152 -9.59 25.70 -2.43
CA VAL A 152 -10.50 25.31 -1.33
C VAL A 152 -11.92 25.02 -1.87
N THR A 153 -12.40 25.86 -2.79
CA THR A 153 -13.70 25.71 -3.44
C THR A 153 -13.75 24.41 -4.24
N VAL A 154 -12.73 24.13 -5.04
CA VAL A 154 -12.58 22.86 -5.78
C VAL A 154 -12.61 21.66 -4.84
N SER A 155 -11.86 21.72 -3.74
CA SER A 155 -11.84 20.64 -2.73
C SER A 155 -13.24 20.37 -2.13
N TYR A 156 -14.02 21.42 -1.89
CA TYR A 156 -15.40 21.32 -1.42
C TYR A 156 -16.36 20.75 -2.47
N LEU A 157 -16.31 21.27 -3.70
CA LEU A 157 -17.17 20.86 -4.81
C LEU A 157 -16.93 19.41 -5.21
N ASN A 158 -15.66 19.00 -5.34
CA ASN A 158 -15.28 17.63 -5.65
C ASN A 158 -15.82 16.64 -4.59
N PHE A 159 -15.71 16.98 -3.30
CA PHE A 159 -16.27 16.16 -2.23
C PHE A 159 -17.80 16.07 -2.30
N LYS A 160 -18.49 17.14 -2.69
CA LYS A 160 -19.96 17.16 -2.84
C LYS A 160 -20.44 16.36 -4.06
N ASN A 161 -19.69 16.40 -5.17
CA ASN A 161 -20.02 15.67 -6.39
C ASN A 161 -20.10 14.15 -6.14
N SER A 162 -19.12 13.61 -5.38
CA SER A 162 -19.11 12.21 -4.93
C SER A 162 -20.36 11.77 -4.14
N LEU A 163 -21.18 12.71 -3.64
CA LEU A 163 -22.33 12.43 -2.78
C LEU A 163 -23.71 12.56 -3.48
N LYS A 164 -23.81 13.17 -4.68
CA LYS A 164 -25.12 13.43 -5.35
C LYS A 164 -25.05 13.42 -6.88
N SER A 165 -25.78 12.48 -7.51
CA SER A 165 -25.72 12.19 -8.96
C SER A 165 -26.38 13.24 -9.90
N ARG A 166 -27.48 13.92 -9.53
CA ARG A 166 -28.21 14.80 -10.48
C ARG A 166 -27.65 16.22 -10.68
N SER A 167 -26.76 16.70 -9.80
CA SER A 167 -26.11 18.01 -9.95
C SER A 167 -24.63 17.88 -10.30
N ALA A 168 -24.21 16.70 -10.76
CA ALA A 168 -22.80 16.36 -10.95
C ALA A 168 -22.17 17.10 -12.13
N VAL A 169 -22.94 17.31 -13.20
CA VAL A 169 -22.50 17.95 -14.45
C VAL A 169 -22.07 19.40 -14.23
N SER A 170 -22.98 20.27 -13.76
CA SER A 170 -22.63 21.69 -13.56
C SER A 170 -21.53 21.91 -12.51
N VAL A 171 -21.40 20.99 -11.55
CA VAL A 171 -20.33 21.02 -10.54
C VAL A 171 -18.98 20.63 -11.15
N ALA A 172 -18.94 19.66 -12.06
CA ALA A 172 -17.73 19.29 -12.78
C ALA A 172 -17.23 20.44 -13.66
N ASP A 173 -18.13 21.07 -14.42
CA ASP A 173 -17.79 22.20 -15.29
C ASP A 173 -17.22 23.38 -14.47
N THR A 174 -17.85 23.69 -13.32
CA THR A 174 -17.33 24.72 -12.39
C THR A 174 -15.95 24.36 -11.84
N VAL A 175 -15.72 23.08 -11.49
CA VAL A 175 -14.41 22.62 -11.00
C VAL A 175 -13.34 22.74 -12.09
N ALA A 176 -13.66 22.35 -13.31
CA ALA A 176 -12.77 22.41 -14.45
C ALA A 176 -12.40 23.88 -14.79
N GLN A 177 -13.39 24.77 -14.77
CA GLN A 177 -13.20 26.21 -14.95
C GLN A 177 -12.27 26.78 -13.88
N GLU A 178 -12.56 26.56 -12.59
CA GLU A 178 -11.76 27.08 -11.48
C GLU A 178 -10.31 26.58 -11.51
N LEU A 179 -10.10 25.29 -11.82
CA LEU A 179 -8.76 24.72 -11.96
C LEU A 179 -8.02 25.23 -13.19
N SER A 180 -8.71 25.51 -14.31
CA SER A 180 -8.09 26.10 -15.51
C SER A 180 -7.50 27.48 -15.22
N LEU A 181 -8.22 28.30 -14.46
CA LEU A 181 -7.73 29.61 -14.00
C LEU A 181 -6.53 29.46 -13.06
N VAL A 182 -6.58 28.50 -12.13
CA VAL A 182 -5.51 28.25 -11.17
C VAL A 182 -4.23 27.77 -11.87
N VAL A 183 -4.31 26.80 -12.78
CA VAL A 183 -3.15 26.26 -13.50
C VAL A 183 -2.45 27.35 -14.29
N SER A 184 -3.22 28.16 -15.03
CA SER A 184 -2.66 29.27 -15.82
C SER A 184 -2.01 30.34 -14.92
N ALA A 185 -2.65 30.66 -13.79
CA ALA A 185 -2.09 31.59 -12.81
C ALA A 185 -0.80 31.07 -12.16
N LEU A 186 -0.75 29.79 -11.78
CA LEU A 186 0.45 29.17 -11.21
C LEU A 186 1.59 29.14 -12.22
N GLN A 187 1.31 28.79 -13.48
CA GLN A 187 2.30 28.77 -14.55
C GLN A 187 2.91 30.16 -14.76
N PHE A 188 2.09 31.22 -14.76
CA PHE A 188 2.57 32.58 -14.89
C PHE A 188 3.39 33.06 -13.68
N LEU A 189 2.91 32.81 -12.46
CA LEU A 189 3.64 33.20 -11.25
C LEU A 189 4.97 32.45 -11.14
N HIS A 190 5.03 31.20 -11.60
CA HIS A 190 6.26 30.44 -11.69
C HIS A 190 7.21 30.99 -12.76
N SER A 191 6.74 31.20 -14.00
CA SER A 191 7.59 31.68 -15.11
C SER A 191 8.19 33.06 -14.86
N THR A 192 7.48 33.90 -14.09
CA THR A 192 7.94 35.23 -13.67
C THR A 192 8.81 35.21 -12.40
N GLY A 193 9.08 34.03 -11.83
CA GLY A 193 9.89 33.87 -10.61
C GLY A 193 9.24 34.41 -9.34
N LYS A 194 7.92 34.66 -9.37
CA LYS A 194 7.14 35.18 -8.24
C LYS A 194 6.70 34.08 -7.27
N LEU A 195 6.57 32.85 -7.75
CA LEU A 195 6.27 31.65 -6.95
C LEU A 195 7.34 30.56 -7.17
N GLY A 196 7.74 29.87 -6.10
CA GLY A 196 8.71 28.77 -6.18
C GLY A 196 8.19 27.60 -7.03
N ALA A 197 9.06 27.02 -7.87
CA ALA A 197 8.73 25.91 -8.77
C ALA A 197 8.09 24.73 -8.02
N GLU A 198 8.70 24.33 -6.90
CA GLU A 198 8.24 23.21 -6.07
C GLU A 198 6.78 23.38 -5.62
N VAL A 199 6.38 24.62 -5.25
CA VAL A 199 5.01 24.91 -4.81
C VAL A 199 4.03 24.84 -5.97
N ALA A 200 4.38 25.45 -7.11
CA ALA A 200 3.54 25.47 -8.31
C ALA A 200 3.32 24.06 -8.86
N GLU A 201 4.40 23.27 -8.98
CA GLU A 201 4.37 21.89 -9.47
C GLU A 201 3.59 20.98 -8.53
N SER A 202 3.82 21.08 -7.22
CA SER A 202 3.12 20.25 -6.23
C SER A 202 1.60 20.49 -6.26
N ILE A 203 1.16 21.76 -6.33
CA ILE A 203 -0.26 22.09 -6.45
C ILE A 203 -0.81 21.57 -7.78
N THR A 204 -0.10 21.79 -8.88
CA THR A 204 -0.54 21.32 -10.21
C THR A 204 -0.70 19.81 -10.23
N ALA A 205 0.30 19.06 -9.76
CA ALA A 205 0.24 17.60 -9.68
C ALA A 205 -0.89 17.10 -8.75
N GLN A 206 -1.15 17.78 -7.63
CA GLN A 206 -2.22 17.41 -6.71
C GLN A 206 -3.61 17.51 -7.35
N PHE A 207 -3.82 18.50 -8.22
CA PHE A 207 -5.13 18.81 -8.80
C PHE A 207 -5.28 18.39 -10.27
N ASP A 208 -4.21 17.94 -10.95
CA ASP A 208 -4.22 17.53 -12.36
C ASP A 208 -5.24 16.42 -12.63
N TYR A 209 -5.25 15.37 -11.79
CA TYR A 209 -6.24 14.30 -11.91
C TYR A 209 -7.68 14.82 -11.80
N ILE A 210 -7.93 15.78 -10.89
CA ILE A 210 -9.27 16.36 -10.69
C ILE A 210 -9.65 17.20 -11.91
N LEU A 211 -8.73 18.01 -12.44
CA LEU A 211 -8.94 18.79 -13.65
C LEU A 211 -9.28 17.87 -14.82
N ARG A 212 -8.48 16.85 -15.10
CA ARG A 212 -8.72 15.86 -16.16
C ARG A 212 -10.04 15.14 -15.99
N GLN A 213 -10.36 14.68 -14.77
CA GLN A 213 -11.62 14.03 -14.49
C GLN A 213 -12.82 14.95 -14.73
N SER A 214 -12.69 16.23 -14.39
CA SER A 214 -13.77 17.21 -14.59
C SER A 214 -13.90 17.70 -16.04
N ALA A 215 -12.78 17.75 -16.76
CA ALA A 215 -12.71 18.20 -18.15
C ALA A 215 -12.90 17.06 -19.17
N SER A 216 -12.90 15.80 -18.75
CA SER A 216 -12.93 14.60 -19.62
C SER A 216 -14.07 14.57 -20.63
N ARG A 217 -15.16 15.31 -20.40
CA ARG A 217 -16.29 15.44 -21.33
C ARG A 217 -15.96 16.30 -22.56
N GLU A 218 -15.05 17.24 -22.41
CA GLU A 218 -14.66 18.21 -23.44
C GLU A 218 -13.20 18.07 -23.88
N ALA A 219 -12.35 17.53 -23.02
CA ALA A 219 -10.93 17.37 -23.23
C ALA A 219 -10.45 15.97 -22.86
N SER A 220 -10.24 15.15 -23.89
CA SER A 220 -9.75 13.78 -23.79
C SER A 220 -8.24 13.70 -24.00
N THR A 221 -7.63 14.60 -24.78
CA THR A 221 -6.17 14.56 -25.01
C THR A 221 -5.45 15.65 -24.24
N SER A 222 -4.12 15.55 -24.09
CA SER A 222 -3.36 16.60 -23.40
C SER A 222 -3.37 17.90 -24.20
N ARG A 223 -3.48 17.80 -25.53
CA ARG A 223 -3.72 18.96 -26.40
C ARG A 223 -5.12 19.55 -26.19
N GLU A 224 -6.17 18.73 -26.22
CA GLU A 224 -7.53 19.22 -25.96
C GLU A 224 -7.64 19.84 -24.57
N LEU A 225 -6.93 19.30 -23.56
CA LEU A 225 -6.90 19.86 -22.22
C LEU A 225 -6.24 21.24 -22.19
N ARG A 226 -5.11 21.42 -22.88
CA ARG A 226 -4.46 22.74 -23.02
C ARG A 226 -5.38 23.75 -23.72
N ASN A 227 -6.06 23.33 -24.77
CA ASN A 227 -7.03 24.17 -25.49
C ASN A 227 -8.25 24.50 -24.62
N PHE A 228 -8.76 23.53 -23.85
CA PHE A 228 -9.85 23.72 -22.89
C PHE A 228 -9.47 24.72 -21.81
N VAL A 229 -8.28 24.58 -21.21
CA VAL A 229 -7.75 25.55 -20.22
C VAL A 229 -7.66 26.93 -20.85
N THR A 230 -7.13 27.03 -22.07
CA THR A 230 -6.97 28.29 -22.81
C THR A 230 -8.32 28.96 -23.06
N ARG A 231 -9.32 28.23 -23.57
CA ARG A 231 -10.68 28.74 -23.79
C ARG A 231 -11.31 29.24 -22.48
N ASN A 232 -11.22 28.45 -21.41
CA ASN A 232 -11.78 28.83 -20.11
C ASN A 232 -11.15 30.11 -19.56
N VAL A 233 -9.84 30.31 -19.73
CA VAL A 233 -9.15 31.54 -19.31
C VAL A 233 -9.62 32.74 -20.13
N GLN A 234 -9.77 32.59 -21.45
CA GLN A 234 -10.22 33.66 -22.34
C GLN A 234 -11.67 34.09 -22.04
N GLU A 235 -12.59 33.13 -21.89
CA GLU A 235 -14.00 33.37 -21.57
C GLU A 235 -14.18 34.04 -20.20
N ASN A 236 -13.27 33.75 -19.26
CA ASN A 236 -13.30 34.29 -17.90
C ASN A 236 -12.25 35.39 -17.67
N SER A 237 -11.92 36.16 -18.72
CA SER A 237 -10.97 37.27 -18.63
C SER A 237 -11.36 38.36 -17.61
N SER A 238 -12.66 38.48 -17.29
CA SER A 238 -13.19 39.41 -16.29
C SER A 238 -13.08 38.92 -14.84
N GLU A 239 -12.68 37.66 -14.61
CA GLU A 239 -12.51 37.12 -13.26
C GLU A 239 -11.46 37.92 -12.47
N PRO A 240 -11.64 38.14 -11.15
CA PRO A 240 -10.71 38.93 -10.34
C PRO A 240 -9.27 38.42 -10.35
N LEU A 241 -9.05 37.11 -10.54
CA LEU A 241 -7.70 36.54 -10.64
C LEU A 241 -7.05 36.90 -11.98
N ILE A 242 -7.73 36.65 -13.09
CA ILE A 242 -7.16 36.88 -14.42
C ILE A 242 -6.99 38.38 -14.70
N SER A 243 -7.97 39.19 -14.32
CA SER A 243 -7.88 40.66 -14.45
C SER A 243 -6.71 41.25 -13.67
N LEU A 244 -6.40 40.72 -12.49
CA LEU A 244 -5.22 41.11 -11.71
C LEU A 244 -3.91 40.69 -12.40
N LEU A 245 -3.86 39.46 -12.93
CA LEU A 245 -2.67 38.95 -13.63
C LEU A 245 -2.40 39.70 -14.94
N LEU A 246 -3.44 40.06 -15.70
CA LEU A 246 -3.34 40.89 -16.90
C LEU A 246 -2.68 42.25 -16.62
N GLN A 247 -2.99 42.88 -15.49
CA GLN A 247 -2.36 44.13 -15.07
C GLN A 247 -0.87 43.98 -14.73
N ASP A 248 -0.43 42.75 -14.43
CA ASP A 248 0.92 42.41 -13.96
C ASP A 248 1.75 41.70 -15.06
N GLY A 249 1.29 41.77 -16.32
CA GLY A 249 2.03 41.29 -17.50
C GLY A 249 1.67 39.87 -17.95
N PHE A 250 0.55 39.31 -17.51
CA PHE A 250 0.06 38.02 -18.03
C PHE A 250 -0.41 38.18 -19.48
N GLU A 251 0.15 37.37 -20.37
CA GLU A 251 -0.31 37.26 -21.75
C GLU A 251 -1.42 36.22 -21.83
N MET A 252 -2.51 36.55 -22.52
CA MET A 252 -3.59 35.59 -22.74
C MET A 252 -3.07 34.39 -23.52
N PRO A 253 -3.27 33.15 -23.03
CA PRO A 253 -2.88 31.97 -23.78
C PRO A 253 -3.63 31.95 -25.12
N VAL A 254 -2.92 31.59 -26.18
CA VAL A 254 -3.45 31.48 -27.53
C VAL A 254 -3.68 30.00 -27.82
N ILE A 255 -4.79 29.67 -28.46
CA ILE A 255 -5.05 28.32 -28.93
C ILE A 255 -4.02 28.05 -30.03
N VAL A 256 -3.08 27.15 -29.76
CA VAL A 256 -2.12 26.69 -30.77
C VAL A 256 -2.84 25.68 -31.65
N GLU A 257 -3.49 26.19 -32.69
CA GLU A 257 -3.84 25.38 -33.85
C GLU A 257 -2.56 25.13 -34.64
N ASP A 258 -1.79 24.09 -34.27
CA ASP A 258 -0.80 23.57 -35.20
C ASP A 258 -1.54 23.16 -36.48
N GLU A 259 -1.36 23.93 -37.56
CA GLU A 259 -1.86 23.66 -38.92
C GLU A 259 -1.30 22.33 -39.51
N ASN A 260 -0.53 21.56 -38.74
CA ASN A 260 0.09 20.29 -39.15
C ASN A 260 -0.43 19.07 -38.37
N SER A 261 -1.70 19.07 -37.93
CA SER A 261 -2.38 17.83 -37.52
C SER A 261 -3.53 17.44 -38.44
N SER A 262 -3.46 17.83 -39.71
CA SER A 262 -4.14 17.13 -40.81
C SER A 262 -3.27 15.98 -41.34
N ALA A 263 -2.63 15.23 -40.45
CA ALA A 263 -2.18 13.89 -40.78
C ALA A 263 -3.29 12.92 -40.33
N THR A 264 -4.34 12.86 -41.13
CA THR A 264 -5.14 11.64 -41.28
C THR A 264 -4.20 10.53 -41.76
N ALA A 265 -3.44 9.95 -40.84
CA ALA A 265 -2.82 8.66 -41.05
C ALA A 265 -3.50 7.76 -40.02
N ALA A 266 -4.35 6.84 -40.50
CA ALA A 266 -4.84 5.74 -39.68
C ALA A 266 -3.61 5.13 -38.99
N ALA A 267 -3.49 5.33 -37.68
CA ALA A 267 -2.37 4.80 -36.92
C ALA A 267 -2.57 3.28 -36.87
N THR A 268 -1.83 2.53 -37.69
CA THR A 268 -1.88 1.07 -37.63
C THR A 268 -1.05 0.61 -36.43
N ILE A 269 -1.72 0.06 -35.44
CA ILE A 269 -1.02 -0.61 -34.34
C ILE A 269 -0.63 -2.02 -34.77
N HIS A 270 0.56 -2.44 -34.35
CA HIS A 270 1.04 -3.80 -34.53
C HIS A 270 1.16 -4.43 -33.14
N TRP A 271 0.47 -5.54 -32.93
CA TRP A 271 0.46 -6.27 -31.67
C TRP A 271 0.65 -7.76 -31.95
N ARG A 272 1.87 -8.24 -31.75
CA ARG A 272 2.27 -9.61 -32.10
C ARG A 272 1.90 -9.92 -33.56
N ARG A 273 1.06 -10.94 -33.78
CA ARG A 273 0.56 -11.34 -35.11
C ARG A 273 -0.65 -10.53 -35.60
N PHE A 274 -1.17 -9.62 -34.78
CA PHE A 274 -2.35 -8.83 -35.09
C PHE A 274 -1.96 -7.41 -35.50
N SER A 275 -2.73 -6.83 -36.41
CA SER A 275 -2.63 -5.43 -36.80
C SER A 275 -4.03 -4.85 -36.86
N ALA A 276 -4.22 -3.64 -36.34
CA ALA A 276 -5.51 -2.96 -36.36
C ALA A 276 -5.34 -1.50 -36.74
N GLN A 277 -6.28 -0.98 -37.53
CA GLN A 277 -6.33 0.44 -37.84
C GLN A 277 -7.05 1.21 -36.73
N VAL A 278 -6.39 2.24 -36.19
CA VAL A 278 -7.04 3.15 -35.26
C VAL A 278 -7.82 4.19 -36.07
N ASN A 279 -9.14 3.96 -36.14
CA ASN A 279 -10.06 4.80 -36.92
C ASN A 279 -10.40 6.12 -36.23
N ASP A 280 -10.36 6.16 -34.89
CA ASP A 280 -10.65 7.35 -34.10
C ASP A 280 -9.36 8.13 -33.80
N SER A 281 -9.31 9.40 -34.23
CA SER A 281 -8.12 10.24 -34.06
C SER A 281 -7.79 10.54 -32.59
N LYS A 282 -8.80 10.61 -31.71
CA LYS A 282 -8.60 10.85 -30.28
C LYS A 282 -8.03 9.62 -29.61
N VAL A 283 -8.53 8.43 -29.97
CA VAL A 283 -7.96 7.15 -29.50
C VAL A 283 -6.49 7.04 -29.95
N ALA A 284 -6.18 7.37 -31.21
CA ALA A 284 -4.82 7.36 -31.73
C ALA A 284 -3.87 8.31 -30.98
N GLU A 285 -4.32 9.54 -30.69
CA GLU A 285 -3.52 10.53 -29.96
C GLU A 285 -3.25 10.06 -28.51
N VAL A 286 -4.27 9.56 -27.79
CA VAL A 286 -4.09 9.10 -26.40
C VAL A 286 -3.19 7.87 -26.32
N ILE A 287 -3.27 6.94 -27.29
CA ILE A 287 -2.36 5.79 -27.36
C ILE A 287 -0.92 6.24 -27.58
N SER A 288 -0.70 7.18 -28.51
CA SER A 288 0.63 7.77 -28.76
C SER A 288 1.19 8.47 -27.51
N GLU A 289 0.37 9.26 -26.82
CA GLU A 289 0.74 9.87 -25.54
C GLU A 289 1.14 8.80 -24.50
N ALA A 290 0.35 7.73 -24.37
CA ALA A 290 0.65 6.63 -23.43
C ALA A 290 1.98 5.94 -23.74
N GLN A 291 2.28 5.71 -25.02
CA GLN A 291 3.52 5.08 -25.46
C GLN A 291 4.75 5.96 -25.16
N ASN A 292 4.63 7.27 -25.32
CA ASN A 292 5.71 8.23 -25.14
C ASN A 292 6.06 8.52 -23.66
N ILE A 293 5.21 8.13 -22.70
CA ILE A 293 5.51 8.26 -21.28
C ILE A 293 6.58 7.23 -20.88
N GLY A 294 7.69 7.74 -20.31
CA GLY A 294 8.79 6.94 -19.77
C GLY A 294 8.38 6.03 -18.61
N THR A 295 9.23 5.07 -18.27
CA THR A 295 8.97 4.05 -17.22
C THR A 295 10.09 3.99 -16.19
N ASP A 296 10.81 5.09 -16.00
CA ASP A 296 11.98 5.14 -15.10
C ASP A 296 11.57 5.40 -13.64
N GLU A 297 10.51 6.18 -13.44
CA GLU A 297 10.00 6.55 -12.12
C GLU A 297 8.60 5.98 -11.83
N LEU A 298 8.33 5.66 -10.56
CA LEU A 298 7.01 5.15 -10.12
C LEU A 298 5.86 6.15 -10.36
N SER A 299 6.16 7.45 -10.36
CA SER A 299 5.24 8.54 -10.67
C SER A 299 4.73 8.45 -12.11
N GLN A 300 5.63 8.18 -13.07
CA GLN A 300 5.34 8.09 -14.50
C GLN A 300 4.39 6.94 -14.83
N PHE A 301 4.48 5.82 -14.10
CA PHE A 301 3.53 4.71 -14.26
C PHE A 301 2.09 5.14 -13.99
N SER A 302 1.85 6.04 -13.02
CA SER A 302 0.49 6.53 -12.74
C SER A 302 -0.08 7.34 -13.89
N GLU A 303 0.75 8.18 -14.51
CA GLU A 303 0.37 8.93 -15.71
C GLU A 303 0.12 7.98 -16.89
N LYS A 304 1.03 7.03 -17.14
CA LYS A 304 0.92 6.06 -18.23
C LYS A 304 -0.31 5.17 -18.11
N MET A 305 -0.62 4.66 -16.92
CA MET A 305 -1.85 3.89 -16.66
C MET A 305 -3.10 4.73 -16.86
N ALA A 306 -3.10 6.00 -16.43
CA ALA A 306 -4.23 6.89 -16.63
C ALA A 306 -4.51 7.12 -18.12
N LYS A 307 -3.46 7.24 -18.94
CA LYS A 307 -3.58 7.36 -20.40
C LYS A 307 -4.10 6.09 -21.05
N TRP A 308 -3.61 4.91 -20.66
CA TRP A 308 -4.15 3.65 -21.15
C TRP A 308 -5.62 3.43 -20.74
N GLN A 309 -5.98 3.78 -19.50
CA GLN A 309 -7.37 3.73 -19.05
C GLN A 309 -8.26 4.69 -19.85
N GLN A 310 -7.76 5.89 -20.13
CA GLN A 310 -8.46 6.86 -20.95
C GLN A 310 -8.66 6.38 -22.39
N ALA A 311 -7.64 5.79 -23.00
CA ALA A 311 -7.75 5.17 -24.32
C ALA A 311 -8.80 4.05 -24.32
N LEU A 312 -8.84 3.24 -23.25
CA LEU A 312 -9.80 2.16 -23.09
C LEU A 312 -11.24 2.67 -23.02
N ASP A 313 -11.48 3.71 -22.22
CA ASP A 313 -12.80 4.28 -22.05
C ASP A 313 -13.30 4.95 -23.33
N LEU A 314 -12.41 5.62 -24.08
CA LEU A 314 -12.72 6.18 -25.40
C LEU A 314 -13.06 5.10 -26.41
N GLN A 315 -12.24 4.05 -26.52
CA GLN A 315 -12.49 2.95 -27.46
C GLN A 315 -13.80 2.23 -27.13
N ARG A 316 -14.13 2.06 -25.83
CA ARG A 316 -15.43 1.51 -25.41
C ARG A 316 -16.60 2.38 -25.86
N ALA A 317 -16.48 3.70 -25.72
CA ALA A 317 -17.50 4.63 -26.18
C ALA A 317 -17.68 4.60 -27.71
N VAL A 318 -16.58 4.46 -28.47
CA VAL A 318 -16.64 4.31 -29.94
C VAL A 318 -17.35 3.01 -30.33
N VAL A 319 -17.01 1.90 -29.68
CA VAL A 319 -17.67 0.60 -29.92
C VAL A 319 -19.17 0.66 -29.56
N GLU A 320 -19.53 1.27 -28.44
CA GLU A 320 -20.94 1.43 -28.02
C GLU A 320 -21.74 2.33 -28.99
N GLN A 321 -21.12 3.39 -29.53
CA GLN A 321 -21.75 4.23 -30.54
C GLN A 321 -21.98 3.50 -31.86
N LYS A 322 -21.03 2.67 -32.30
CA LYS A 322 -21.17 1.83 -33.50
C LYS A 322 -22.28 0.80 -33.32
N HIS A 323 -22.34 0.15 -32.16
CA HIS A 323 -23.38 -0.85 -31.84
C HIS A 323 -24.80 -0.25 -31.82
N ASN A 324 -24.97 1.02 -31.46
CA ASN A 324 -26.29 1.67 -31.39
C ASN A 324 -26.81 2.16 -32.76
N ASN A 325 -25.97 2.22 -33.80
CA ASN A 325 -26.31 2.79 -35.10
C ASN A 325 -26.84 1.78 -36.14
N ASP A 326 -27.02 0.50 -35.77
CA ASP A 326 -27.89 -0.52 -36.41
C ASP A 326 -27.82 -0.67 -37.96
N HIS A 327 -26.76 -0.25 -38.64
CA HIS A 327 -26.56 -0.47 -40.10
C HIS A 327 -25.24 -1.14 -40.49
N ASP A 328 -24.29 -1.31 -39.55
CA ASP A 328 -23.07 -2.09 -39.79
C ASP A 328 -23.04 -3.29 -38.84
N GLU A 329 -23.32 -4.47 -39.38
CA GLU A 329 -23.46 -5.74 -38.68
C GLU A 329 -22.13 -6.33 -38.17
N THR A 330 -21.08 -5.51 -38.01
CA THR A 330 -19.79 -5.97 -37.50
C THR A 330 -19.14 -4.87 -36.65
N THR A 331 -19.06 -5.09 -35.33
CA THR A 331 -17.90 -4.58 -34.59
C THR A 331 -16.67 -5.06 -35.38
N GLY A 332 -15.87 -4.13 -35.90
CA GLY A 332 -14.76 -4.50 -36.76
C GLY A 332 -13.75 -5.33 -35.97
N GLU A 333 -13.16 -6.35 -36.60
CA GLU A 333 -12.04 -7.12 -36.04
C GLU A 333 -10.94 -6.18 -35.47
N ASP A 334 -10.71 -5.06 -36.16
CA ASP A 334 -9.83 -3.98 -35.74
C ASP A 334 -10.19 -3.37 -34.37
N ASP A 335 -11.48 -3.16 -34.08
CA ASP A 335 -11.92 -2.57 -32.81
C ASP A 335 -11.70 -3.52 -31.63
N GLU A 336 -11.88 -4.83 -31.85
CA GLU A 336 -11.63 -5.89 -30.85
C GLU A 336 -10.13 -6.09 -30.60
N ILE A 337 -9.33 -6.13 -31.68
CA ILE A 337 -7.87 -6.16 -31.59
C ILE A 337 -7.35 -4.92 -30.85
N LEU A 338 -7.88 -3.73 -31.18
CA LEU A 338 -7.49 -2.48 -30.54
C LEU A 338 -7.86 -2.45 -29.04
N MET A 339 -9.06 -2.91 -28.68
CA MET A 339 -9.49 -3.04 -27.29
C MET A 339 -8.51 -3.92 -26.50
N THR A 340 -8.19 -5.08 -27.08
CA THR A 340 -7.30 -6.07 -26.48
C THR A 340 -5.88 -5.53 -26.33
N TYR A 341 -5.38 -4.83 -27.34
CA TYR A 341 -4.09 -4.17 -27.30
C TYR A 341 -4.01 -3.13 -26.17
N ILE A 342 -5.04 -2.29 -26.02
CA ILE A 342 -5.10 -1.28 -24.94
C ILE A 342 -5.13 -1.97 -23.57
N GLN A 343 -5.97 -3.00 -23.39
CA GLN A 343 -6.04 -3.77 -22.15
C GLN A 343 -4.71 -4.46 -21.81
N TYR A 344 -4.08 -5.08 -22.81
CA TYR A 344 -2.77 -5.71 -22.67
C TYR A 344 -1.73 -4.72 -22.14
N ASN A 345 -1.63 -3.53 -22.75
CA ASN A 345 -0.67 -2.51 -22.31
C ASN A 345 -1.01 -1.91 -20.96
N LEU A 346 -2.30 -1.74 -20.63
CA LEU A 346 -2.75 -1.29 -19.31
C LEU A 346 -2.33 -2.28 -18.21
N HIS A 347 -2.61 -3.58 -18.42
CA HIS A 347 -2.25 -4.63 -17.48
C HIS A 347 -0.72 -4.75 -17.35
N PHE A 348 0.02 -4.75 -18.45
CA PHE A 348 1.49 -4.81 -18.40
C PHE A 348 2.13 -3.59 -17.75
N THR A 349 1.61 -2.37 -17.98
CA THR A 349 2.09 -1.17 -17.28
C THR A 349 1.88 -1.31 -15.77
N THR A 350 0.77 -1.94 -15.35
CA THR A 350 0.48 -2.22 -13.93
C THR A 350 1.42 -3.29 -13.36
N ILE A 351 1.64 -4.38 -14.12
CA ILE A 351 2.56 -5.47 -13.75
C ILE A 351 3.99 -4.97 -13.60
N GLN A 352 4.48 -4.14 -14.53
CA GLN A 352 5.82 -3.54 -14.47
C GLN A 352 6.01 -2.67 -13.22
N ARG A 353 5.03 -1.83 -12.89
CA ARG A 353 5.04 -1.05 -11.65
C ARG A 353 5.12 -1.96 -10.42
N ASP A 354 4.32 -3.02 -10.39
CA ASP A 354 4.25 -3.92 -9.25
C ASP A 354 5.48 -4.84 -9.16
N ASP A 355 6.15 -5.19 -10.27
CA ASP A 355 7.45 -5.86 -10.29
C ASP A 355 8.53 -5.01 -9.62
N ILE A 356 8.59 -3.70 -9.93
CA ILE A 356 9.54 -2.78 -9.27
C ILE A 356 9.27 -2.74 -7.75
N LEU A 357 8.00 -2.68 -7.33
CA LEU A 357 7.64 -2.68 -5.91
C LEU A 357 7.96 -4.02 -5.25
N PHE A 358 7.68 -5.13 -5.93
CA PHE A 358 8.02 -6.47 -5.50
C PHE A 358 9.53 -6.62 -5.26
N ASN A 359 10.37 -6.22 -6.22
CA ASN A 359 11.83 -6.30 -6.12
C ASN A 359 12.38 -5.46 -4.95
N ARG A 360 11.79 -4.29 -4.69
CA ARG A 360 12.13 -3.48 -3.50
C ARG A 360 11.78 -4.18 -2.20
N LEU A 361 10.59 -4.79 -2.10
CA LEU A 361 10.17 -5.56 -0.93
C LEU A 361 11.02 -6.81 -0.75
N TRP A 362 11.33 -7.52 -1.83
CA TRP A 362 12.16 -8.72 -1.83
C TRP A 362 13.59 -8.42 -1.38
N THR A 363 14.20 -7.35 -1.91
CA THR A 363 15.52 -6.89 -1.47
C THR A 363 15.53 -6.56 0.02
N TYR A 364 14.47 -5.93 0.52
CA TYR A 364 14.32 -5.66 1.95
C TYR A 364 14.18 -6.95 2.76
N TRP A 365 13.40 -7.92 2.26
CA TRP A 365 13.21 -9.23 2.88
C TRP A 365 14.53 -9.98 3.03
N ALA A 366 15.29 -10.12 1.94
CA ALA A 366 16.58 -10.80 1.91
C ALA A 366 17.60 -10.18 2.89
N LYS A 367 17.60 -8.85 3.05
CA LYS A 367 18.49 -8.14 3.98
C LYS A 367 18.04 -8.17 5.45
N SER A 368 16.82 -8.65 5.75
CA SER A 368 16.17 -8.50 7.06
C SER A 368 16.28 -9.74 7.96
N SER A 369 17.38 -10.50 7.86
CA SER A 369 17.55 -11.80 8.55
C SER A 369 17.36 -11.73 10.07
N ASP A 370 17.66 -10.61 10.74
CA ASP A 370 17.72 -10.48 12.21
C ASP A 370 16.64 -9.57 12.85
N LYS A 371 15.50 -9.36 12.19
CA LYS A 371 14.42 -8.49 12.70
C LYS A 371 13.34 -9.25 13.47
N SER A 372 12.67 -8.54 14.38
CA SER A 372 11.55 -9.03 15.19
C SER A 372 10.48 -9.76 14.36
N LYS A 373 9.93 -10.86 14.89
CA LYS A 373 8.90 -11.70 14.25
C LYS A 373 7.74 -10.90 13.68
N ASN A 374 7.27 -9.88 14.42
CA ASN A 374 6.14 -9.03 13.99
C ASN A 374 6.45 -8.26 12.70
N LEU A 375 7.68 -7.75 12.57
CA LEU A 375 8.09 -6.99 11.39
C LEU A 375 8.23 -7.90 10.16
N LYS A 376 8.76 -9.12 10.35
CA LYS A 376 8.77 -10.14 9.28
C LYS A 376 7.34 -10.49 8.84
N LEU A 377 6.41 -10.68 9.78
CA LEU A 377 5.02 -10.98 9.43
C LEU A 377 4.33 -9.85 8.64
N THR A 378 4.57 -8.59 9.02
CA THR A 378 4.06 -7.44 8.26
C THR A 378 4.61 -7.44 6.82
N LYS A 379 5.92 -7.70 6.66
CA LYS A 379 6.55 -7.73 5.34
C LYS A 379 6.11 -8.90 4.48
N TYR A 380 5.90 -10.06 5.08
CA TYR A 380 5.26 -11.19 4.41
C TYR A 380 3.90 -10.79 3.83
N LYS A 381 3.03 -10.15 4.62
CA LYS A 381 1.70 -9.71 4.16
C LYS A 381 1.78 -8.67 3.05
N GLU A 382 2.77 -7.77 3.08
CA GLU A 382 3.00 -6.81 2.00
C GLU A 382 3.41 -7.52 0.71
N ILE A 383 4.34 -8.49 0.79
CA ILE A 383 4.79 -9.30 -0.36
C ILE A 383 3.64 -10.16 -0.89
N GLU A 384 2.93 -10.87 -0.01
CA GLU A 384 1.76 -11.69 -0.35
C GLU A 384 0.71 -10.89 -1.12
N ARG A 385 0.40 -9.66 -0.66
CA ARG A 385 -0.54 -8.78 -1.37
C ARG A 385 -0.04 -8.39 -2.75
N ILE A 386 1.24 -8.03 -2.90
CA ILE A 386 1.79 -7.66 -4.20
C ILE A 386 1.85 -8.86 -5.14
N VAL A 387 2.28 -10.03 -4.66
CA VAL A 387 2.31 -11.28 -5.44
C VAL A 387 0.91 -11.69 -5.88
N HIS A 388 -0.09 -11.55 -5.00
CA HIS A 388 -1.49 -11.80 -5.36
C HIS A 388 -1.95 -10.87 -6.48
N ASN A 389 -1.72 -9.55 -6.35
CA ASN A 389 -2.05 -8.58 -7.41
C ASN A 389 -1.36 -8.92 -8.73
N LEU A 390 -0.05 -9.19 -8.71
CA LEU A 390 0.72 -9.58 -9.90
C LEU A 390 0.14 -10.83 -10.56
N THR A 391 -0.20 -11.84 -9.77
CA THR A 391 -0.83 -13.08 -10.26
C THR A 391 -2.19 -12.80 -10.88
N THR A 392 -3.02 -11.96 -10.25
CA THR A 392 -4.32 -11.55 -10.81
C THR A 392 -4.15 -10.83 -12.15
N TYR A 393 -3.24 -9.86 -12.24
CA TYR A 393 -3.04 -9.15 -13.50
C TYR A 393 -2.43 -10.03 -14.60
N LEU A 394 -1.53 -10.96 -14.25
CA LEU A 394 -1.03 -11.95 -15.20
C LEU A 394 -2.15 -12.87 -15.69
N GLN A 395 -3.08 -13.25 -14.82
CA GLN A 395 -4.27 -14.00 -15.21
C GLN A 395 -5.18 -13.18 -16.12
N ASP A 396 -5.44 -11.91 -15.78
CA ASP A 396 -6.24 -11.01 -16.63
C ASP A 396 -5.64 -10.91 -18.04
N VAL A 397 -4.29 -10.87 -18.17
CA VAL A 397 -3.61 -10.90 -19.47
C VAL A 397 -3.78 -12.24 -20.18
N MET A 398 -3.68 -13.37 -19.46
CA MET A 398 -3.88 -14.71 -20.04
C MET A 398 -5.31 -14.90 -20.58
N ASP A 399 -6.29 -14.24 -19.96
CA ASP A 399 -7.70 -14.30 -20.33
C ASP A 399 -8.05 -13.37 -21.51
N LEU A 400 -7.12 -12.51 -21.96
CA LEU A 400 -7.34 -11.64 -23.11
C LEU A 400 -7.46 -12.45 -24.42
N PRO A 401 -8.35 -12.05 -25.33
CA PRO A 401 -8.49 -12.72 -26.61
C PRO A 401 -7.19 -12.63 -27.42
N GLY A 402 -6.82 -13.70 -28.13
CA GLY A 402 -5.57 -13.75 -28.90
C GLY A 402 -4.30 -14.06 -28.09
N VAL A 403 -4.33 -13.95 -26.75
CA VAL A 403 -3.25 -14.40 -25.86
C VAL A 403 -3.34 -15.90 -25.61
N TYR A 404 -4.53 -16.44 -25.35
CA TYR A 404 -4.74 -17.87 -25.10
C TYR A 404 -4.34 -18.77 -26.28
N SER A 405 -4.28 -18.21 -27.50
CA SER A 405 -3.89 -18.92 -28.72
C SER A 405 -2.39 -18.82 -29.03
N ASP A 406 -1.62 -18.11 -28.21
CA ASP A 406 -0.17 -17.98 -28.30
C ASP A 406 0.47 -18.81 -27.20
N ASP A 407 0.81 -20.06 -27.52
CA ASP A 407 1.34 -21.02 -26.56
C ASP A 407 2.64 -20.52 -25.90
N THR A 408 3.49 -19.80 -26.65
CA THR A 408 4.76 -19.27 -26.15
C THR A 408 4.54 -18.15 -25.12
N LEU A 409 3.66 -17.21 -25.42
CA LEU A 409 3.28 -16.14 -24.50
C LEU A 409 2.64 -16.70 -23.25
N MET A 410 1.71 -17.63 -23.43
CA MET A 410 0.96 -18.25 -22.35
C MET A 410 1.91 -19.02 -21.42
N ALA A 411 2.87 -19.76 -21.96
CA ALA A 411 3.92 -20.42 -21.17
C ALA A 411 4.76 -19.40 -20.38
N ASN A 412 5.18 -18.30 -21.01
CA ASN A 412 5.97 -17.24 -20.35
C ASN A 412 5.17 -16.52 -19.24
N LEU A 413 3.87 -16.26 -19.44
CA LEU A 413 2.98 -15.69 -18.41
C LEU A 413 2.75 -16.65 -17.23
N LYS A 414 2.61 -17.96 -17.50
CA LYS A 414 2.53 -18.99 -16.47
C LYS A 414 3.83 -19.10 -15.68
N LEU A 415 4.97 -19.12 -16.37
CA LEU A 415 6.28 -19.08 -15.72
C LEU A 415 6.42 -17.83 -14.84
N ALA A 416 5.88 -16.69 -15.29
CA ALA A 416 5.88 -15.49 -14.48
C ALA A 416 5.04 -15.57 -13.21
N THR A 417 3.87 -16.19 -13.33
CA THR A 417 3.04 -16.48 -12.19
C THR A 417 3.77 -17.38 -11.18
N VAL A 418 4.40 -18.46 -11.68
CA VAL A 418 5.20 -19.37 -10.86
C VAL A 418 6.35 -18.63 -10.17
N TYR A 419 7.11 -17.81 -10.89
CA TYR A 419 8.23 -17.04 -10.35
C TYR A 419 7.84 -16.23 -9.10
N TYR A 420 6.77 -15.43 -9.17
CA TYR A 420 6.33 -14.64 -8.01
C TYR A 420 5.77 -15.51 -6.88
N GLN A 421 5.05 -16.58 -7.19
CA GLN A 421 4.53 -17.52 -6.19
C GLN A 421 5.65 -18.23 -5.42
N LEU A 422 6.72 -18.65 -6.10
CA LEU A 422 7.86 -19.31 -5.46
C LEU A 422 8.62 -18.40 -4.49
N HIS A 423 8.69 -17.10 -4.77
CA HIS A 423 9.24 -16.13 -3.83
C HIS A 423 8.41 -16.00 -2.55
N LEU A 424 7.10 -16.19 -2.65
CA LEU A 424 6.23 -16.22 -1.48
C LEU A 424 6.38 -17.54 -0.69
N THR A 425 6.26 -18.68 -1.37
CA THR A 425 6.25 -20.02 -0.74
C THR A 425 7.63 -20.45 -0.27
N ALA A 426 8.62 -20.51 -1.14
CA ALA A 426 9.99 -20.88 -0.78
C ALA A 426 10.78 -19.71 -0.22
N GLY A 427 10.61 -18.52 -0.79
CA GLY A 427 11.35 -17.33 -0.35
C GLY A 427 10.96 -16.85 1.05
N CYS A 428 9.66 -16.83 1.38
CA CYS A 428 9.18 -16.31 2.64
C CYS A 428 8.66 -17.40 3.58
N LEU A 429 7.67 -18.19 3.17
CA LEU A 429 6.99 -19.14 4.04
C LEU A 429 7.94 -20.24 4.57
N ALA A 430 8.75 -20.83 3.70
CA ALA A 430 9.74 -21.84 4.10
C ALA A 430 10.77 -21.29 5.11
N SER A 431 11.17 -20.02 4.96
CA SER A 431 12.08 -19.37 5.91
C SER A 431 11.46 -19.18 7.31
N PHE A 432 10.12 -19.01 7.40
CA PHE A 432 9.43 -18.98 8.69
C PHE A 432 9.43 -20.35 9.37
N TYR A 433 9.13 -21.42 8.62
CA TYR A 433 9.21 -22.79 9.13
C TYR A 433 10.62 -23.11 9.64
N GLN A 434 11.64 -22.74 8.87
CA GLN A 434 13.04 -22.89 9.27
C GLN A 434 13.35 -22.12 10.56
N GLY A 435 12.87 -20.87 10.70
CA GLY A 435 13.02 -20.07 11.91
C GLY A 435 12.28 -20.62 13.14
N GLU A 436 11.24 -21.44 12.94
CA GLU A 436 10.52 -22.14 14.01
C GLU A 436 11.07 -23.55 14.30
N GLN A 437 12.22 -23.91 13.72
CA GLN A 437 12.85 -25.24 13.85
C GLN A 437 12.00 -26.39 13.27
N LYS A 438 11.09 -26.07 12.33
CA LYS A 438 10.30 -27.03 11.55
C LYS A 438 10.98 -27.27 10.21
N HIS A 439 12.10 -27.99 10.25
CA HIS A 439 13.01 -28.16 9.12
C HIS A 439 12.44 -29.13 8.08
N LEU A 440 11.65 -30.13 8.49
CA LEU A 440 10.96 -31.05 7.57
C LEU A 440 9.97 -30.32 6.65
N GLU A 441 9.12 -29.47 7.22
CA GLU A 441 8.14 -28.69 6.46
C GLU A 441 8.83 -27.66 5.56
N ALA A 442 9.88 -27.00 6.07
CA ALA A 442 10.68 -26.08 5.26
C ALA A 442 11.33 -26.81 4.07
N LEU A 443 11.92 -27.98 4.28
CA LEU A 443 12.53 -28.79 3.22
C LEU A 443 11.50 -29.23 2.18
N ALA A 444 10.30 -29.63 2.60
CA ALA A 444 9.22 -30.00 1.69
C ALA A 444 8.86 -28.85 0.74
N LEU A 445 8.72 -27.63 1.27
CA LEU A 445 8.44 -26.44 0.47
C LEU A 445 9.56 -26.11 -0.53
N TYR A 446 10.83 -26.26 -0.14
CA TYR A 446 11.96 -26.00 -1.04
C TYR A 446 12.07 -27.03 -2.19
N ILE A 447 11.88 -28.32 -1.88
CA ILE A 447 11.92 -29.38 -2.90
C ILE A 447 10.74 -29.24 -3.86
N ASP A 448 9.55 -28.96 -3.34
CA ASP A 448 8.35 -28.73 -4.15
C ASP A 448 8.55 -27.52 -5.08
N ALA A 449 9.05 -26.40 -4.55
CA ALA A 449 9.39 -25.22 -5.33
C ALA A 449 10.40 -25.51 -6.45
N GLN A 450 11.42 -26.32 -6.19
CA GLN A 450 12.42 -26.70 -7.19
C GLN A 450 11.79 -27.52 -8.33
N LYS A 451 10.88 -28.45 -8.01
CA LYS A 451 10.15 -29.25 -9.02
C LYS A 451 9.19 -28.41 -9.85
N ILE A 452 8.45 -27.50 -9.21
CA ILE A 452 7.54 -26.59 -9.90
C ILE A 452 8.33 -25.69 -10.86
N LEU A 453 9.48 -25.15 -10.42
CA LEU A 453 10.32 -24.32 -11.27
C LEU A 453 10.90 -25.09 -12.45
N SER A 454 11.41 -26.31 -12.24
CA SER A 454 11.95 -27.12 -13.34
C SER A 454 10.88 -27.47 -14.37
N SER A 455 9.68 -27.87 -13.92
CA SER A 455 8.56 -28.17 -14.82
C SER A 455 8.12 -26.95 -15.62
N ALA A 456 8.03 -25.78 -14.98
CA ALA A 456 7.61 -24.55 -15.66
C ALA A 456 8.64 -24.08 -16.70
N LEU A 457 9.94 -24.38 -16.49
CA LEU A 457 11.01 -24.02 -17.42
C LEU A 457 11.07 -24.92 -18.65
N GLU A 458 10.73 -26.21 -18.50
CA GLU A 458 10.66 -27.15 -19.63
C GLU A 458 9.60 -26.74 -20.67
N ASP A 459 8.51 -26.12 -20.21
CA ASP A 459 7.38 -25.69 -21.05
C ASP A 459 7.58 -24.30 -21.71
N SER A 460 8.58 -23.52 -21.28
CA SER A 460 8.74 -22.11 -21.66
C SER A 460 9.86 -21.86 -22.68
N SER A 461 9.62 -20.94 -23.63
CA SER A 461 10.63 -20.47 -24.57
C SER A 461 10.85 -18.95 -24.42
N PHE A 462 12.10 -18.55 -24.13
CA PHE A 462 12.49 -17.13 -23.99
C PHE A 462 12.76 -16.44 -25.32
N GLU A 463 12.09 -16.86 -26.40
CA GLU A 463 12.32 -16.29 -27.74
C GLU A 463 11.92 -14.81 -27.80
N GLU A 464 10.90 -14.41 -27.03
CA GLU A 464 10.43 -13.04 -26.94
C GLU A 464 10.24 -12.62 -25.46
N ALA A 465 10.94 -11.57 -25.04
CA ALA A 465 10.88 -11.08 -23.67
C ALA A 465 9.52 -10.45 -23.35
N LEU A 466 9.01 -10.70 -22.15
CA LEU A 466 7.80 -10.03 -21.66
C LEU A 466 8.07 -8.52 -21.49
N PRO A 467 7.08 -7.65 -21.72
CA PRO A 467 7.23 -6.21 -21.57
C PRO A 467 7.86 -5.81 -20.23
N GLY A 468 8.92 -5.01 -20.28
CA GLY A 468 9.61 -4.48 -19.09
C GLY A 468 10.54 -5.48 -18.42
N ASP A 469 10.84 -6.61 -19.09
CA ASP A 469 11.81 -7.60 -18.65
C ASP A 469 11.56 -8.09 -17.21
N ILE A 470 10.27 -8.24 -16.88
CA ILE A 470 9.81 -8.65 -15.55
C ILE A 470 10.40 -10.01 -15.15
N ILE A 471 10.72 -10.85 -16.14
CA ILE A 471 11.44 -12.11 -15.99
C ILE A 471 12.39 -12.28 -17.16
N ASN A 472 13.60 -12.70 -16.82
CA ASN A 472 14.66 -13.04 -17.75
C ASN A 472 15.45 -14.23 -17.22
N SER A 473 16.38 -14.74 -18.04
CA SER A 473 17.22 -15.88 -17.69
C SER A 473 18.03 -15.64 -16.40
N GLU A 474 18.57 -14.43 -16.20
CA GLU A 474 19.36 -14.08 -15.01
C GLU A 474 18.53 -14.19 -13.71
N ARG A 475 17.31 -13.64 -13.68
CA ARG A 475 16.41 -13.70 -12.52
C ARG A 475 16.03 -15.15 -12.19
N LEU A 476 15.84 -15.99 -13.21
CA LEU A 476 15.47 -17.38 -13.03
C LEU A 476 16.65 -18.24 -12.56
N GLU A 477 17.84 -18.02 -13.09
CA GLU A 477 19.08 -18.65 -12.62
C GLU A 477 19.35 -18.30 -11.15
N ASN A 478 19.18 -17.03 -10.78
CA ASN A 478 19.28 -16.57 -9.39
C ASN A 478 18.27 -17.29 -8.47
N LEU A 479 17.02 -17.49 -8.93
CA LEU A 479 16.00 -18.21 -8.17
C LEU A 479 16.35 -19.71 -8.05
N GLN A 480 16.83 -20.34 -9.12
CA GLN A 480 17.30 -21.73 -9.07
C GLN A 480 18.47 -21.92 -8.10
N GLU A 481 19.45 -21.02 -8.14
CA GLU A 481 20.60 -21.05 -7.22
C GLU A 481 20.17 -20.82 -5.77
N TYR A 482 19.24 -19.88 -5.54
CA TYR A 482 18.63 -19.65 -4.24
C TYR A 482 17.96 -20.92 -3.70
N LEU A 483 17.11 -21.57 -4.50
CA LEU A 483 16.41 -22.79 -4.09
C LEU A 483 17.40 -23.93 -3.79
N LYS A 484 18.40 -24.13 -4.65
CA LYS A 484 19.44 -25.15 -4.43
C LYS A 484 20.22 -24.91 -3.14
N THR A 485 20.60 -23.65 -2.88
CA THR A 485 21.29 -23.26 -1.65
C THR A 485 20.40 -23.46 -0.41
N ALA A 486 19.12 -23.10 -0.51
CA ALA A 486 18.15 -23.27 0.56
C ALA A 486 17.93 -24.75 0.93
N VAL A 487 17.75 -25.63 -0.07
CA VAL A 487 17.66 -27.09 0.13
C VAL A 487 18.90 -27.60 0.87
N ASN A 488 20.10 -27.26 0.40
CA ASN A 488 21.35 -27.70 1.02
C ASN A 488 21.49 -27.20 2.46
N SER A 489 20.95 -26.01 2.78
CA SER A 489 21.02 -25.44 4.12
C SER A 489 20.11 -26.16 5.14
N VAL A 490 19.01 -26.76 4.68
CA VAL A 490 17.98 -27.36 5.55
C VAL A 490 18.05 -28.89 5.58
N ILE A 491 18.57 -29.55 4.53
CA ILE A 491 18.50 -31.01 4.37
C ILE A 491 19.05 -31.79 5.57
N PHE A 492 20.22 -31.41 6.08
CA PHE A 492 20.84 -32.07 7.24
C PHE A 492 20.08 -31.80 8.54
N LEU A 493 19.53 -30.59 8.70
CA LEU A 493 18.73 -30.22 9.86
C LEU A 493 17.40 -30.98 9.89
N ALA A 494 16.78 -31.16 8.72
CA ALA A 494 15.58 -31.96 8.55
C ALA A 494 15.83 -33.45 8.80
N GLU A 495 16.96 -33.98 8.32
CA GLU A 495 17.37 -35.37 8.61
C GLU A 495 17.59 -35.57 10.11
N TYR A 496 18.26 -34.62 10.78
CA TYR A 496 18.43 -34.64 12.23
C TYR A 496 17.09 -34.51 12.99
N GLU A 497 16.18 -33.64 12.56
CA GLU A 497 14.83 -33.51 13.14
C GLU A 497 14.05 -34.83 13.04
N LYS A 498 14.12 -35.50 11.88
CA LYS A 498 13.50 -36.81 11.67
C LYS A 498 14.07 -37.87 12.60
N LEU A 499 15.37 -37.87 12.84
CA LEU A 499 16.01 -38.82 13.75
C LEU A 499 15.71 -38.51 15.22
N SER A 500 15.70 -37.23 15.61
CA SER A 500 15.54 -36.78 17.01
C SER A 500 14.09 -36.84 17.52
N SER A 501 13.10 -36.55 16.67
CA SER A 501 11.66 -36.58 17.01
C SER A 501 11.13 -37.97 17.44
N SER A 502 11.90 -39.03 17.20
CA SER A 502 11.58 -40.40 17.61
C SER A 502 11.88 -40.71 19.09
N SER A 503 12.62 -39.83 19.81
CA SER A 503 13.03 -40.07 21.19
C SER A 503 12.18 -39.29 22.21
N LYS A 504 11.22 -39.96 22.85
CA LYS A 504 10.62 -39.43 24.08
C LYS A 504 11.63 -39.57 25.20
N LEU A 505 12.20 -38.45 25.65
CA LEU A 505 13.12 -38.42 26.79
C LEU A 505 12.45 -39.02 28.03
N SER A 506 13.01 -40.11 28.53
CA SER A 506 12.62 -40.61 29.86
C SER A 506 13.20 -39.67 30.93
N ALA A 507 12.50 -39.52 32.07
CA ALA A 507 12.96 -38.65 33.15
C ALA A 507 14.35 -39.03 33.73
N PHE A 508 14.81 -40.25 33.45
CA PHE A 508 16.07 -40.81 33.93
C PHE A 508 17.08 -41.06 32.79
N GLU A 509 16.85 -40.49 31.62
CA GLU A 509 17.74 -40.72 30.49
C GLU A 509 19.13 -40.11 30.75
N PRO A 510 20.21 -40.90 30.61
CA PRO A 510 21.56 -40.38 30.83
C PRO A 510 21.87 -39.26 29.84
N SER A 511 22.58 -38.24 30.32
CA SER A 511 23.06 -37.13 29.50
C SER A 511 24.05 -37.61 28.43
N LEU A 512 24.25 -36.81 27.39
CA LEU A 512 25.22 -37.15 26.32
C LEU A 512 26.62 -37.42 26.91
N LEU A 513 27.05 -36.62 27.90
CA LEU A 513 28.32 -36.80 28.61
C LEU A 513 28.42 -38.17 29.30
N GLU A 514 27.32 -38.70 29.83
CA GLU A 514 27.30 -40.01 30.48
C GLU A 514 27.23 -41.17 29.47
N LYS A 515 26.73 -40.90 28.25
CA LYS A 515 26.71 -41.84 27.13
C LYS A 515 28.05 -41.89 26.37
N LEU A 516 29.01 -41.01 26.65
CA LEU A 516 30.29 -40.91 25.91
C LEU A 516 31.12 -42.20 25.89
N ASN A 517 30.92 -43.09 26.87
CA ASN A 517 31.58 -44.39 26.93
C ASN A 517 31.05 -45.39 25.87
N ARG A 518 30.08 -45.00 25.05
CA ARG A 518 29.47 -45.80 23.99
C ARG A 518 29.55 -45.04 22.66
N ARG A 519 29.41 -45.75 21.53
CA ARG A 519 29.34 -45.12 20.22
C ARG A 519 28.12 -44.20 20.16
N ILE A 520 28.38 -42.90 20.02
CA ILE A 520 27.34 -41.87 19.92
C ILE A 520 26.77 -41.87 18.50
N THR A 521 25.45 -41.96 18.40
CA THR A 521 24.70 -41.77 17.16
C THR A 521 23.94 -40.43 17.19
N PRO A 522 23.49 -39.88 16.05
CA PRO A 522 22.69 -38.65 16.04
C PRO A 522 21.43 -38.71 16.93
N GLN A 523 20.87 -39.90 17.17
CA GLN A 523 19.73 -40.12 18.05
C GLN A 523 20.08 -39.93 19.54
N ASP A 524 21.35 -40.10 19.92
CA ASP A 524 21.81 -39.92 21.31
C ASP A 524 21.99 -38.44 21.68
N VAL A 525 22.10 -37.56 20.69
CA VAL A 525 22.39 -36.14 20.87
C VAL A 525 21.10 -35.37 21.10
N VAL A 526 20.76 -35.15 22.36
CA VAL A 526 19.64 -34.28 22.76
C VAL A 526 20.20 -32.97 23.31
N LEU A 527 19.98 -31.86 22.59
CA LEU A 527 20.51 -30.53 22.95
C LEU A 527 20.06 -30.04 24.34
N LYS A 528 18.91 -30.52 24.83
CA LYS A 528 18.39 -30.18 26.16
C LYS A 528 19.04 -30.98 27.31
N ASN A 529 19.78 -32.06 27.01
CA ASN A 529 20.37 -32.98 27.98
C ASN A 529 21.84 -33.32 27.64
N LEU A 530 22.64 -32.30 27.27
CA LEU A 530 24.05 -32.48 26.90
C LEU A 530 24.92 -32.82 28.12
N VAL A 531 24.69 -32.11 29.23
CA VAL A 531 25.47 -32.20 30.47
C VAL A 531 24.51 -32.14 31.65
N PRO A 532 24.71 -32.94 32.72
CA PRO A 532 23.88 -32.87 33.90
C PRO A 532 24.23 -31.59 34.68
N LEU A 533 23.46 -30.52 34.47
CA LEU A 533 23.67 -29.24 35.16
C LEU A 533 23.29 -29.29 36.66
N ARG A 534 22.56 -30.33 37.07
CA ARG A 534 22.16 -30.58 38.47
C ARG A 534 22.39 -32.06 38.81
N PRO A 535 22.69 -32.41 40.08
CA PRO A 535 22.75 -33.80 40.51
C PRO A 535 21.38 -34.48 40.26
N VAL A 536 21.37 -35.56 39.48
CA VAL A 536 20.16 -36.35 39.21
C VAL A 536 20.11 -37.50 40.19
N ILE A 537 19.09 -37.52 41.06
CA ILE A 537 18.82 -38.66 41.95
C ILE A 537 18.29 -39.81 41.08
N ARG A 538 19.02 -40.92 41.03
CA ARG A 538 18.61 -42.13 40.31
C ARG A 538 18.17 -43.20 41.30
N PRO A 539 17.12 -43.98 40.99
CA PRO A 539 16.81 -45.18 41.76
C PRO A 539 18.00 -46.13 41.66
N VAL A 540 18.60 -46.45 42.81
CA VAL A 540 19.56 -47.55 42.92
C VAL A 540 18.75 -48.80 43.18
N GLY A 541 19.00 -49.88 42.43
CA GLY A 541 18.36 -51.15 42.71
C GLY A 541 18.57 -51.53 44.17
N ALA A 542 17.52 -52.04 44.83
CA ALA A 542 17.68 -52.61 46.16
C ALA A 542 18.83 -53.62 46.11
N LYS A 543 19.69 -53.63 47.14
CA LYS A 543 20.75 -54.65 47.27
C LYS A 543 20.11 -56.01 46.98
N PRO A 544 20.74 -56.87 46.15
CA PRO A 544 20.19 -58.18 45.87
C PRO A 544 19.91 -58.87 47.19
N THR A 545 18.68 -59.37 47.35
CA THR A 545 18.24 -60.06 48.56
C THR A 545 19.04 -61.36 48.65
N LEU A 546 20.15 -61.31 49.36
CA LEU A 546 20.95 -62.50 49.70
C LEU A 546 20.25 -63.16 50.88
N PHE A 547 19.63 -64.30 50.61
CA PHE A 547 19.21 -65.20 51.68
C PHE A 547 20.45 -65.93 52.18
N ASP A 548 20.73 -65.82 53.48
CA ASP A 548 21.74 -66.65 54.10
C ASP A 548 21.17 -68.07 54.28
N LEU A 549 21.23 -68.84 53.20
CA LEU A 549 20.76 -70.22 53.19
C LEU A 549 21.58 -71.12 54.12
N ALA A 550 22.77 -70.71 54.54
CA ALA A 550 23.59 -71.48 55.47
C ALA A 550 22.94 -71.58 56.85
N PHE A 551 22.12 -70.59 57.23
CA PHE A 551 21.36 -70.61 58.49
C PHE A 551 20.38 -71.78 58.56
N ASN A 552 19.82 -72.21 57.42
CA ASN A 552 18.90 -73.36 57.35
C ASN A 552 19.59 -74.71 57.67
N TYR A 553 20.92 -74.74 57.70
CA TYR A 553 21.72 -75.94 57.98
C TYR A 553 22.38 -75.91 59.36
N ILE A 554 22.08 -74.90 60.20
CA ILE A 554 22.53 -74.86 61.60
C ILE A 554 21.55 -75.70 62.43
N SER A 555 21.92 -76.95 62.67
CA SER A 555 21.22 -77.85 63.60
C SER A 555 21.83 -77.72 65.00
N TYR A 556 21.00 -77.66 66.04
CA TYR A 556 21.47 -77.75 67.43
C TYR A 556 21.36 -79.21 67.90
N ASP A 557 22.42 -79.75 68.51
CA ASP A 557 22.58 -81.18 68.87
C ASP A 557 21.55 -81.75 69.87
N ASN A 558 20.46 -81.04 70.21
CA ASN A 558 19.44 -81.49 71.15
C ASN A 558 17.99 -81.07 70.82
N GLN A 559 17.66 -80.79 69.55
CA GLN A 559 16.27 -80.67 69.13
C GLN A 559 15.85 -81.90 68.30
N PRO A 560 14.74 -82.58 68.65
CA PRO A 560 14.20 -83.63 67.79
C PRO A 560 13.79 -83.01 66.46
N GLU A 561 14.13 -83.67 65.35
CA GLU A 561 13.76 -83.25 64.00
C GLU A 561 12.23 -83.14 63.89
N GLU A 562 11.70 -81.91 63.95
CA GLU A 562 10.35 -81.64 63.45
C GLU A 562 10.42 -81.67 61.92
N HIS A 563 10.15 -82.84 61.35
CA HIS A 563 9.82 -82.96 59.94
C HIS A 563 8.56 -82.13 59.66
N PHE A 564 8.73 -80.91 59.15
CA PHE A 564 7.65 -80.19 58.51
C PHE A 564 7.32 -80.89 57.19
N THR A 565 6.38 -81.83 57.23
CA THR A 565 5.65 -82.27 56.03
C THR A 565 4.88 -81.07 55.49
N ILE A 566 5.35 -80.53 54.36
CA ILE A 566 4.60 -79.56 53.57
C ILE A 566 3.42 -80.34 52.96
N ASN A 567 2.20 -80.07 53.44
CA ASN A 567 0.99 -80.46 52.73
C ASN A 567 0.90 -79.63 51.45
N GLU A 568 0.94 -80.26 50.27
CA GLU A 568 0.80 -79.63 48.94
C GLU A 568 -0.65 -79.17 48.64
N GLN A 569 -1.46 -78.76 49.61
CA GLN A 569 -2.88 -78.46 49.39
C GLN A 569 -3.35 -77.01 49.61
N ASP A 570 -2.47 -76.05 49.86
CA ASP A 570 -2.87 -74.62 49.92
C ASP A 570 -2.03 -73.71 49.02
N VAL A 571 -1.76 -74.14 47.78
CA VAL A 571 -1.28 -73.25 46.70
C VAL A 571 -2.29 -73.27 45.56
N GLN A 572 -3.53 -72.91 45.85
CA GLN A 572 -4.50 -72.48 44.84
C GLN A 572 -5.63 -71.76 45.57
N SER A 573 -5.52 -70.44 45.70
CA SER A 573 -6.61 -69.44 45.71
C SER A 573 -6.10 -68.16 46.39
N GLU A 574 -5.60 -67.21 45.59
CA GLU A 574 -5.82 -65.76 45.75
C GLU A 574 -4.85 -65.02 44.81
N SER A 575 -5.05 -65.25 43.52
CA SER A 575 -4.53 -64.37 42.48
C SER A 575 -5.66 -64.11 41.49
N GLU A 576 -6.71 -63.43 41.96
CA GLU A 576 -7.68 -62.69 41.14
C GLU A 576 -8.72 -62.01 42.05
N SER A 577 -8.38 -60.82 42.56
CA SER A 577 -9.33 -59.71 42.79
C SER A 577 -8.60 -58.58 43.51
N MET A 578 -8.19 -57.56 42.74
CA MET A 578 -8.07 -56.16 43.16
C MET A 578 -7.50 -55.32 42.00
N ILE A 579 -8.24 -55.29 40.88
CA ILE A 579 -8.23 -54.15 39.97
C ILE A 579 -9.64 -53.58 39.99
N GLN A 580 -9.90 -52.71 40.95
CA GLN A 580 -10.84 -51.57 40.86
C GLN A 580 -10.94 -50.95 42.24
N ASP A 581 -10.28 -49.81 42.40
CA ASP A 581 -10.88 -48.63 43.03
C ASP A 581 -9.89 -47.47 42.98
N GLN A 582 -10.27 -46.40 42.29
CA GLN A 582 -10.35 -45.06 42.88
C GLN A 582 -10.89 -44.07 41.85
N GLU A 583 -12.21 -43.96 41.84
CA GLU A 583 -12.92 -42.80 41.35
C GLU A 583 -12.70 -41.58 42.26
N GLN A 584 -12.50 -40.45 41.58
CA GLN A 584 -13.03 -39.12 41.90
C GLN A 584 -12.75 -38.50 43.28
N VAL A 585 -11.67 -37.72 43.35
CA VAL A 585 -11.59 -36.56 44.26
C VAL A 585 -11.95 -35.28 43.51
N SER A 586 -12.99 -34.64 44.04
CA SER A 586 -13.65 -33.42 43.58
C SER A 586 -12.73 -32.19 43.42
N LYS A 587 -12.78 -31.55 42.25
CA LYS A 587 -12.26 -30.18 42.04
C LYS A 587 -13.34 -29.15 42.30
N LYS A 588 -13.18 -28.38 43.37
CA LYS A 588 -13.96 -27.16 43.64
C LYS A 588 -13.71 -26.13 42.53
N LYS A 589 -14.78 -25.73 41.85
CA LYS A 589 -14.81 -24.57 40.94
C LYS A 589 -14.86 -23.29 41.77
N GLY A 590 -13.86 -22.43 41.64
CA GLY A 590 -13.96 -21.02 42.03
C GLY A 590 -14.69 -20.26 40.92
N LEU A 591 -15.83 -19.68 41.27
CA LEU A 591 -16.69 -18.92 40.36
C LEU A 591 -16.90 -17.50 40.92
N PHE A 592 -15.83 -16.70 40.99
CA PHE A 592 -15.91 -15.25 41.20
C PHE A 592 -14.66 -14.58 40.61
N GLY A 593 -14.84 -13.90 39.48
CA GLY A 593 -13.79 -13.09 38.86
C GLY A 593 -14.26 -12.51 37.53
N LEU A 594 -14.67 -11.23 37.58
CA LEU A 594 -14.77 -10.28 36.46
C LEU A 594 -16.09 -10.22 35.66
N PHE A 595 -17.13 -9.70 36.31
CA PHE A 595 -17.78 -8.51 35.76
C PHE A 595 -16.92 -7.29 36.14
N GLY A 596 -16.66 -6.38 35.19
CA GLY A 596 -16.35 -4.99 35.50
C GLY A 596 -15.26 -4.31 34.66
N LEU A 597 -15.74 -3.53 33.68
CA LEU A 597 -15.15 -2.33 33.03
C LEU A 597 -13.97 -2.50 32.07
#